data_AF-A0A7Y2NJS8-F1
#
_entry.id   AF-A0A7Y2NJS8-F1
#
_cell.length_a   1.000
_cell.length_b   1.000
_cell.length_c   1.000
_cell.angle_alpha   90.00
_cell.angle_beta   90.00
_cell.angle_gamma   90.00
#
_symmetry.space_group_name_H-M   'P 1'
#
loop_
_entity.id
_entity.type
_entity.pdbx_description
1 polymer ?
#
loop_
_entity_poly.entity_id
_entity_poly.type
_entity_poly.pdbx_seq_one_letter_code
_entity_poly.pdbx_strand_id
1 'polypeptide(L)' 'IVYSFPQGLPKIHEHDGKRPQAFGMFEGDRLILIFTFESDLGDGWEDPEIHNDPEEVRLKALKMGANIIKYAFEY' A
#
# COMPACT_ATOMS: atom_id res chain seq x y z
N ILE A 1 -13.95 -2.98 0.71
CA ILE A 1 -12.81 -2.53 1.57
C ILE A 1 -12.84 -3.33 2.88
N VAL A 2 -11.72 -3.90 3.33
CA VAL A 2 -11.62 -4.67 4.60
C VAL A 2 -11.07 -3.81 5.72
N TYR A 3 -10.03 -3.03 5.43
CA TYR A 3 -9.32 -2.20 6.40
C TYR A 3 -9.44 -0.73 6.03
N SER A 4 -9.76 0.13 7.01
CA SER A 4 -9.91 1.56 6.76
C SER A 4 -8.57 2.29 6.83
N PHE A 5 -8.33 3.15 5.84
CA PHE A 5 -7.17 4.04 5.76
C PHE A 5 -7.66 5.46 5.47
N PRO A 6 -8.19 6.19 6.47
CA PRO A 6 -8.80 7.50 6.27
C PRO A 6 -7.79 8.57 5.81
N GLN A 7 -6.51 8.35 6.08
CA GLN A 7 -5.41 9.21 5.62
C GLN A 7 -4.82 8.74 4.28
N GLY A 8 -5.42 7.72 3.64
CA GLY A 8 -4.96 7.16 2.39
C GLY A 8 -3.79 6.18 2.53
N LEU A 9 -2.95 6.13 1.49
CA LEU A 9 -1.85 5.18 1.36
C LEU A 9 -0.86 5.29 2.53
N PRO A 10 -0.53 4.20 3.25
CA PRO A 10 0.46 4.25 4.33
C PRO A 10 1.88 4.43 3.77
N LYS A 11 2.76 5.07 4.55
CA LYS A 11 4.20 5.06 4.31
C LYS A 11 4.85 3.96 5.13
N ILE A 12 5.65 3.12 4.49
CA ILE A 12 6.31 1.98 5.12
C ILE A 12 7.77 2.30 5.38
N HIS A 13 8.48 2.75 4.35
CA HIS A 13 9.88 3.14 4.46
C HIS A 13 10.11 4.61 4.06
N GLU A 14 11.22 5.20 4.53
CA GLU A 14 11.59 6.58 4.17
C GLU A 14 12.68 6.59 3.09
N HIS A 15 12.34 7.11 1.90
CA HIS A 15 13.31 7.41 0.84
C HIS A 15 13.64 8.91 0.78
N ASP A 16 12.78 9.71 0.15
CA ASP A 16 13.08 11.12 -0.17
C ASP A 16 12.41 12.12 0.79
N GLY A 17 11.83 11.65 1.91
CA GLY A 17 11.05 12.49 2.83
C GLY A 17 9.74 13.03 2.23
N LYS A 18 9.32 12.57 1.05
CA LYS A 18 8.05 12.96 0.43
C LYS A 18 6.88 12.17 1.01
N ARG A 19 5.67 12.71 0.87
CA ARG A 19 4.44 12.03 1.30
C ARG A 19 4.12 10.83 0.37
N PRO A 20 3.54 9.74 0.90
CA PRO A 20 3.07 8.61 0.09
C PRO A 20 1.91 9.04 -0.80
N GLN A 21 1.88 8.58 -2.05
CA GLN A 21 0.84 8.90 -3.02
C GLN A 21 0.46 7.66 -3.82
N ALA A 22 -0.84 7.51 -4.11
CA ALA A 22 -1.34 6.50 -5.03
C ALA A 22 -1.81 7.20 -6.32
N PHE A 23 -1.28 6.76 -7.45
CA PHE A 23 -1.76 7.12 -8.77
C PHE A 23 -2.54 5.94 -9.34
N GLY A 24 -3.63 6.23 -10.05
CA GLY A 24 -4.49 5.20 -10.61
C GLY A 24 -4.74 5.44 -12.10
N MET A 25 -4.72 4.37 -12.89
CA MET A 25 -5.30 4.36 -14.22
C MET A 25 -6.64 3.64 -14.18
N PHE A 26 -7.64 4.24 -14.83
CA PHE A 26 -9.01 3.75 -14.80
C PHE A 26 -9.50 3.42 -16.21
N GLU A 27 -10.27 2.33 -16.33
CA GLU A 27 -11.10 2.01 -17.49
C GLU A 27 -12.57 2.09 -17.03
N GLY A 28 -13.26 3.15 -17.43
CA GLY A 28 -14.53 3.53 -16.80
C GLY A 28 -14.33 3.86 -15.31
N ASP A 29 -15.13 3.25 -14.44
CA ASP A 29 -15.01 3.42 -12.99
C ASP A 29 -13.99 2.46 -12.35
N ARG A 30 -13.47 1.48 -13.11
CA ARG A 30 -12.58 0.44 -12.61
C ARG A 30 -11.12 0.90 -12.63
N LEU A 31 -10.48 0.89 -11.48
CA LEU A 31 -9.02 1.01 -11.33
C LEU A 31 -8.35 -0.25 -11.89
N ILE A 32 -7.59 -0.10 -12.97
CA ILE A 32 -6.90 -1.21 -13.64
C ILE A 32 -5.40 -1.26 -13.33
N LEU A 33 -4.83 -0.14 -12.87
CA LEU A 33 -3.45 -0.05 -12.43
C LEU A 33 -3.36 0.92 -11.27
N ILE A 34 -2.69 0.51 -10.20
CA ILE A 34 -2.29 1.38 -9.09
C ILE A 34 -0.76 1.48 -9.06
N PHE A 35 -0.26 2.71 -9.00
CA PHE A 35 1.14 3.01 -8.79
C PHE A 35 1.30 3.72 -7.45
N THR A 36 1.99 3.06 -6.52
CA THR A 36 2.27 3.57 -5.18
C THR A 36 3.63 4.24 -5.17
N PHE A 37 3.65 5.57 -5.05
CA PHE A 37 4.85 6.39 -5.03
C PHE A 37 5.19 6.78 -3.58
N GLU A 38 6.45 6.64 -3.17
CA GLU A 38 6.96 7.04 -1.84
C GLU A 38 6.22 6.37 -0.66
N SER A 39 5.76 5.13 -0.86
CA SER A 39 4.97 4.35 0.11
C SER A 39 5.65 3.06 0.48
N ASP A 40 6.20 2.35 -0.52
CA ASP A 40 7.03 1.15 -0.35
C ASP A 40 6.29 0.04 0.37
N LEU A 41 5.06 -0.23 -0.09
CA LEU A 41 4.25 -1.33 0.42
C LEU A 41 4.98 -2.69 0.36
N GLY A 42 5.87 -2.86 -0.63
CA GLY A 42 6.68 -4.07 -0.82
C GLY A 42 7.54 -4.39 0.40
N ASP A 43 8.25 -3.41 0.96
CA ASP A 43 9.12 -3.57 2.14
C ASP A 43 8.36 -4.16 3.35
N GLY A 44 7.09 -3.79 3.48
CA GLY A 44 6.22 -4.30 4.55
C GLY A 44 5.62 -5.67 4.28
N TRP A 45 5.72 -6.18 3.05
CA TRP A 45 5.27 -7.52 2.64
C TRP A 45 6.38 -8.57 2.67
N GLU A 46 7.63 -8.13 2.60
CA GLU A 46 8.80 -8.99 2.69
C GLU A 46 9.03 -9.52 4.10
N ASP A 47 9.98 -10.45 4.22
CA ASP A 47 10.41 -11.00 5.50
C ASP A 47 10.94 -9.85 6.41
N PRO A 48 10.64 -9.88 7.73
CA PRO A 48 10.98 -8.77 8.63
C PRO A 48 12.47 -8.39 8.62
N GLU A 49 13.33 -9.36 8.35
CA GLU A 49 14.79 -9.25 8.41
C GLU A 49 15.39 -8.43 7.27
N ILE A 50 14.66 -8.22 6.16
CA ILE A 50 15.17 -7.52 4.98
C ILE A 50 15.27 -6.01 5.24
N HIS A 51 14.18 -5.40 5.73
CA HIS A 51 14.09 -3.96 5.97
C HIS A 51 14.12 -3.59 7.46
N ASN A 52 13.83 -4.55 8.36
CA ASN A 52 13.74 -4.34 9.80
C ASN A 52 12.73 -3.25 10.20
N ASP A 53 11.70 -3.02 9.38
CA ASP A 53 10.60 -2.11 9.70
C ASP A 53 9.79 -2.63 10.91
N PRO A 54 9.31 -1.74 11.80
CA PRO A 54 8.48 -2.13 12.93
C PRO A 54 7.25 -2.94 12.52
N GLU A 55 6.86 -3.92 13.33
CA GLU A 55 5.71 -4.80 13.05
C GLU A 55 4.42 -4.01 12.74
N GLU A 56 4.17 -2.93 13.47
CA GLU A 56 3.01 -2.05 13.26
C GLU A 56 3.01 -1.34 11.90
N VAL A 57 4.20 -1.08 11.33
CA VAL A 57 4.37 -0.47 10.01
C VAL A 57 4.13 -1.55 8.95
N ARG A 58 4.75 -2.72 9.09
CA ARG A 58 4.52 -3.89 8.21
C ARG A 58 3.04 -4.29 8.18
N LEU A 59 2.36 -4.27 9.31
CA LEU A 59 0.92 -4.57 9.40
C LEU A 59 0.07 -3.58 8.58
N LYS A 60 0.46 -2.31 8.48
CA LYS A 60 -0.22 -1.33 7.60
C LYS A 60 -0.04 -1.71 6.14
N ALA A 61 1.17 -2.13 5.74
CA ALA A 61 1.45 -2.59 4.38
C ALA A 61 0.59 -3.81 4.02
N LEU A 62 0.59 -4.84 4.86
CA LEU A 62 -0.18 -6.08 4.66
C LEU A 62 -1.69 -5.80 4.56
N LYS A 63 -2.23 -4.93 5.42
CA LYS A 63 -3.64 -4.51 5.37
C LYS A 63 -3.98 -3.75 4.08
N MET A 64 -3.09 -2.89 3.60
CA MET A 64 -3.29 -2.21 2.32
C MET A 64 -3.21 -3.21 1.15
N GLY A 65 -2.27 -4.15 1.18
CA GLY A 65 -2.19 -5.25 0.22
C GLY A 65 -3.48 -6.09 0.18
N ALA A 66 -4.04 -6.44 1.34
CA ALA A 66 -5.32 -7.14 1.43
C ALA A 66 -6.48 -6.34 0.83
N ASN A 67 -6.51 -5.01 1.00
CA ASN A 67 -7.49 -4.15 0.32
C ASN A 67 -7.31 -4.16 -1.21
N ILE A 68 -6.07 -4.10 -1.71
CA ILE A 68 -5.76 -4.12 -3.15
C ILE A 68 -6.18 -5.47 -3.77
N ILE A 69 -5.83 -6.59 -3.13
CA ILE A 69 -6.22 -7.93 -3.57
C ILE A 69 -7.75 -8.06 -3.56
N LYS A 70 -8.41 -7.66 -2.46
CA LYS A 70 -9.87 -7.68 -2.39
C LYS A 70 -10.50 -6.88 -3.52
N TYR A 71 -9.99 -5.68 -3.79
CA TYR A 71 -10.46 -4.88 -4.91
C TYR A 71 -10.27 -5.61 -6.24
N ALA A 72 -9.09 -6.19 -6.50
CA ALA A 72 -8.81 -6.87 -7.76
C ALA A 72 -9.77 -8.05 -8.05
N PHE A 73 -10.23 -8.76 -7.01
CA PHE A 73 -11.07 -9.96 -7.13
C PHE A 73 -12.57 -9.72 -6.87
N GLU A 74 -12.95 -8.66 -6.16
CA GLU A 74 -14.33 -8.40 -5.74
C GLU A 74 -14.85 -7.01 -6.16
N TYR A 75 -14.14 -6.29 -7.05
CA TYR A 75 -14.62 -5.01 -7.59
C TYR A 75 -15.97 -5.15 -8.33
#